data_AF-A0A6C0E3K5-F1
#
_entry.id   AF-A0A6C0E3K5-F1
#
_cell.length_a   1.000
_cell.length_b   1.000
_cell.length_c   1.000
_cell.angle_alpha   90.00
_cell.angle_beta   90.00
_cell.angle_gamma   90.00
#
_symmetry.space_group_name_H-M   'P 1'
#
loop_
_entity.id
_entity.type
_entity.pdbx_description
1 polymer ?
#
loop_
_entity_poly.entity_id
_entity_poly.type
_entity_poly.pdbx_seq_one_letter_code
_entity_poly.pdbx_strand_id
1 'polypeptide(L)'
;MFNKHFPTDIINIILAYDGRIKYRRDKYVNIIHKYDTRYNMVTPLINKKMEIMKEIEFAHKSSYYFEFGFDIDHGIGLCYDYNFSYPNKFEICYYDLRDGIEQIRTYL
;
A
#
# COMPACT_ATOMS: atom_id res chain seq x y z
N MET A 1 -24.15 3.58 -18.49
CA MET A 1 -23.07 3.53 -17.46
C MET A 1 -22.97 2.08 -16.99
N PHE A 2 -22.09 1.28 -17.59
CA PHE A 2 -21.97 -0.15 -17.23
C PHE A 2 -21.09 -0.27 -15.99
N ASN A 3 -21.71 -0.58 -14.85
CA ASN A 3 -20.99 -1.00 -13.65
C ASN A 3 -20.40 -2.38 -13.96
N LYS A 4 -19.13 -2.44 -14.37
CA LYS A 4 -18.39 -3.70 -14.61
C LYS A 4 -18.11 -4.36 -13.26
N HIS A 5 -19.15 -4.91 -12.64
CA HIS A 5 -18.94 -5.84 -11.54
C HIS A 5 -18.22 -7.06 -12.09
N PHE A 6 -17.08 -7.36 -11.48
CA PHE A 6 -16.31 -8.55 -11.78
C PHE A 6 -17.20 -9.78 -11.57
N PRO A 7 -17.25 -10.75 -12.50
CA PRO A 7 -18.19 -11.87 -12.39
C PRO A 7 -17.98 -12.63 -11.08
N THR A 8 -19.06 -12.80 -10.31
CA THR A 8 -19.03 -13.43 -8.99
C THR A 8 -18.42 -14.84 -9.02
N ASP A 9 -18.60 -15.57 -10.12
CA ASP A 9 -18.02 -16.91 -10.29
C ASP A 9 -16.49 -16.87 -10.39
N ILE A 10 -15.94 -15.87 -11.08
CA ILE A 10 -14.48 -15.68 -11.15
C ILE A 10 -13.94 -15.23 -9.79
N ILE A 11 -14.64 -14.34 -9.08
CA ILE A 11 -14.28 -13.96 -7.70
C ILE A 11 -14.23 -15.21 -6.83
N ASN A 12 -15.24 -16.07 -6.90
CA ASN A 12 -15.30 -17.28 -6.10
C ASN A 12 -14.17 -18.27 -6.43
N ILE A 13 -13.81 -18.42 -7.70
CA ILE A 13 -12.66 -19.24 -8.13
C ILE A 13 -11.36 -18.70 -7.52
N ILE A 14 -11.12 -17.39 -7.63
CA ILE A 14 -9.91 -16.75 -7.09
C ILE A 14 -9.85 -16.91 -5.56
N LEU A 15 -10.94 -16.58 -4.86
CA LEU A 15 -10.97 -16.65 -3.40
C LEU A 15 -10.91 -18.09 -2.87
N ALA A 16 -11.41 -19.06 -3.62
CA ALA A 16 -11.28 -20.47 -3.29
C ALA A 16 -9.85 -20.97 -3.51
N TYR A 17 -9.20 -20.57 -4.61
CA TYR A 17 -7.78 -20.84 -4.87
C TYR A 17 -6.87 -20.26 -3.78
N ASP A 18 -7.15 -19.03 -3.34
CA ASP A 18 -6.49 -18.35 -2.22
C ASP A 18 -6.79 -18.98 -0.83
N GLY A 19 -7.66 -19.99 -0.75
CA GLY A 19 -8.01 -20.66 0.50
C GLY A 19 -8.78 -19.76 1.48
N ARG A 20 -9.54 -18.76 0.97
CA ARG A 20 -10.34 -17.86 1.80
C ARG A 20 -11.78 -18.35 1.97
N ILE A 21 -12.32 -18.96 0.92
CA ILE A 21 -13.67 -19.55 0.90
C ILE A 21 -13.63 -21.02 0.47
N LYS A 22 -14.67 -21.78 0.80
CA LYS A 22 -14.87 -23.15 0.34
C LYS A 22 -16.32 -23.38 -0.01
N TYR A 23 -16.58 -24.16 -1.06
CA TYR A 23 -17.92 -24.58 -1.42
C TYR A 23 -18.44 -25.65 -0.43
N ARG A 24 -19.56 -25.39 0.24
CA ARG A 24 -20.24 -26.31 1.18
C ARG A 24 -21.74 -26.05 1.17
N ARG A 25 -22.56 -27.11 1.03
CA ARG A 25 -24.04 -27.04 1.04
C ARG A 25 -24.58 -26.02 0.04
N ASP A 26 -24.18 -26.19 -1.23
CA ASP A 26 -24.61 -25.39 -2.37
C ASP A 26 -24.29 -23.89 -2.31
N LYS A 27 -23.33 -23.50 -1.44
CA LYS A 27 -22.87 -22.11 -1.32
C LYS A 27 -21.39 -22.03 -0.96
N TYR A 28 -20.74 -20.93 -1.33
CA TYR A 28 -19.42 -20.60 -0.84
C TYR A 28 -19.51 -20.04 0.58
N VAL A 29 -18.65 -20.52 1.48
CA VAL A 29 -18.55 -20.04 2.86
C VAL A 29 -17.10 -19.63 3.17
N ASN A 30 -16.92 -18.55 3.93
CA ASN A 30 -15.61 -18.20 4.47
C ASN A 30 -15.08 -19.35 5.34
N ILE A 31 -13.84 -19.76 5.06
CA ILE A 31 -13.16 -20.79 5.87
C ILE A 31 -12.23 -20.18 6.91
N ILE A 32 -11.89 -18.90 6.76
CA ILE A 32 -11.21 -18.13 7.79
C ILE A 32 -12.26 -17.73 8.83
N HIS A 33 -12.06 -18.17 10.06
CA HIS A 33 -12.97 -17.85 11.16
C HIS A 33 -12.93 -16.35 11.44
N LYS A 34 -14.07 -15.71 11.77
CA LYS A 34 -14.12 -14.27 12.06
C LYS A 34 -13.20 -13.80 13.21
N TYR A 35 -12.78 -14.74 14.08
CA TYR A 35 -11.84 -14.51 15.19
C TYR A 35 -10.50 -15.22 14.97
N ASP A 36 -10.12 -15.48 13.71
CA ASP A 36 -8.82 -16.06 13.39
C ASP A 36 -7.69 -15.12 13.81
N THR A 37 -6.69 -15.65 14.52
CA THR A 37 -5.59 -14.87 15.10
C THR A 37 -4.73 -14.18 14.04
N ARG A 38 -4.73 -14.67 12.79
CA ARG A 38 -4.04 -14.01 11.67
C ARG A 38 -4.58 -12.61 11.43
N TYR A 39 -5.86 -12.35 11.70
CA TYR A 39 -6.40 -10.99 11.62
C TYR A 39 -5.70 -10.04 12.58
N ASN A 40 -5.28 -10.50 13.76
CA ASN A 40 -4.52 -9.67 14.69
C ASN A 40 -3.13 -9.31 14.13
N MET A 41 -2.56 -10.16 13.27
CA MET A 41 -1.28 -9.90 12.60
C MET A 41 -1.43 -8.96 11.40
N VAL A 42 -2.49 -9.11 10.59
CA VAL A 42 -2.66 -8.30 9.37
C VAL A 42 -3.37 -6.97 9.63
N THR A 43 -4.21 -6.85 10.67
CA THR A 43 -4.93 -5.60 10.98
C THR A 43 -3.99 -4.42 11.17
N PRO A 44 -2.89 -4.51 11.96
CA PRO A 44 -1.93 -3.41 12.10
C PRO A 44 -1.29 -3.01 10.76
N LEU A 45 -0.97 -3.98 9.90
CA LEU A 45 -0.39 -3.74 8.57
C LEU A 45 -1.39 -3.02 7.64
N ILE A 46 -2.66 -3.46 7.64
CA ILE A 46 -3.73 -2.83 6.86
C ILE A 46 -3.97 -1.41 7.35
N ASN A 47 -4.11 -1.21 8.66
CA ASN A 47 -4.29 0.12 9.26
C ASN A 47 -3.12 1.04 8.89
N LYS A 48 -1.87 0.57 8.99
CA LYS A 48 -0.70 1.36 8.61
C LYS A 48 -0.72 1.73 7.12
N LYS A 49 -1.11 0.80 6.24
CA LYS A 49 -1.29 1.11 4.80
C LYS A 49 -2.42 2.10 4.55
N MET A 50 -3.52 2.02 5.29
CA MET A 50 -4.62 2.97 5.18
C MET A 50 -4.20 4.37 5.62
N GLU A 51 -3.46 4.51 6.71
CA GLU A 51 -2.90 5.80 7.14
C GLU A 51 -1.94 6.37 6.09
N ILE A 52 -1.00 5.55 5.59
CA ILE A 52 -0.11 5.98 4.48
C ILE A 52 -0.92 6.48 3.28
N MET A 53 -1.97 5.75 2.88
CA MET A 53 -2.81 6.12 1.73
C MET A 53 -3.60 7.41 1.93
N LYS A 54 -3.81 7.89 3.17
CA LYS A 54 -4.44 9.19 3.42
C LYS A 54 -3.47 10.35 3.17
N GLU A 55 -2.21 10.14 3.51
CA GLU A 55 -1.15 11.15 3.42
C GLU A 55 -0.44 11.16 2.06
N ILE A 56 -0.68 10.14 1.20
CA ILE A 56 -0.12 10.14 -0.15
C ILE A 56 -0.83 11.20 -1.01
N GLU A 57 -0.05 12.18 -1.46
CA GLU A 57 -0.45 13.10 -2.52
C GLU A 57 -0.10 12.51 -3.89
N PHE A 58 -1.13 12.26 -4.70
CA PHE A 58 -0.96 11.87 -6.10
C PHE A 58 -0.92 13.14 -6.96
N ALA A 59 0.29 13.57 -7.36
CA ALA A 59 0.42 14.72 -8.26
C ALA A 59 -0.18 14.45 -9.66
N HIS A 60 -0.12 13.20 -10.14
CA HIS A 60 -0.67 12.76 -11.43
C HIS A 60 -1.21 11.31 -11.34
N LYS A 61 -2.01 10.89 -12.34
CA LYS A 61 -2.57 9.51 -12.42
C LYS A 61 -1.52 8.39 -12.40
N SER A 62 -0.26 8.72 -12.70
CA SER A 62 0.86 7.79 -12.81
C SER A 62 2.09 8.26 -12.02
N SER A 63 1.91 9.13 -11.02
CA SER A 63 2.97 9.55 -10.11
C SER A 63 2.54 9.39 -8.66
N TYR A 64 3.52 9.21 -7.79
CA TYR A 64 3.31 9.27 -6.35
C TYR A 64 4.53 9.89 -5.68
N TYR A 65 4.26 10.60 -4.59
CA TYR A 65 5.28 11.04 -3.65
C TYR A 65 4.81 10.63 -2.26
N PHE A 66 5.70 10.02 -1.50
CA PHE A 66 5.47 9.86 -0.06
C PHE A 66 6.78 9.99 0.69
N GLU A 67 6.70 10.61 1.86
CA GLU A 67 7.83 10.82 2.74
C GLU A 67 7.50 10.40 4.16
N PHE A 68 8.53 10.07 4.92
CA PHE A 68 8.42 9.89 6.35
C PHE A 68 9.66 10.46 7.01
N GLY A 69 9.43 11.32 8.01
CA GLY A 69 10.46 11.77 8.93
C GLY A 69 10.81 10.68 9.93
N PHE A 70 12.05 10.70 10.42
CA PHE A 70 12.46 9.84 11.52
C PHE A 70 12.23 10.52 12.85
N ASP A 71 11.56 9.83 13.78
CA ASP A 71 11.27 10.38 15.12
C ASP A 71 12.53 10.67 15.96
N ILE A 72 13.67 10.09 15.58
CA ILE A 72 14.93 10.24 16.32
C ILE A 72 15.50 11.66 16.21
N ASP A 73 15.22 12.36 15.11
CA ASP A 73 15.65 13.75 14.95
C ASP A 73 14.76 14.49 13.94
N HIS A 74 14.38 15.72 14.26
CA HIS A 74 13.54 16.51 13.37
C HIS A 74 14.35 17.00 12.17
N GLY A 75 13.81 16.83 10.97
CA GLY A 75 14.45 17.29 9.73
C GLY A 75 15.27 16.22 9.00
N ILE A 76 15.25 14.96 9.46
CA ILE A 76 15.77 13.82 8.70
C ILE A 76 14.64 12.89 8.27
N GLY A 77 14.77 12.29 7.09
CA GLY A 77 13.75 11.38 6.60
C GLY A 77 14.10 10.70 5.29
N LEU A 78 13.14 9.93 4.79
CA LEU A 78 13.19 9.28 3.49
C LEU A 78 11.96 9.70 2.68
N CYS A 79 12.17 9.97 1.41
CA CYS A 79 11.07 10.07 0.45
C CYS A 79 11.24 9.08 -0.71
N TYR A 80 10.10 8.67 -1.22
CA TYR A 80 9.91 7.79 -2.35
C TYR A 80 9.12 8.55 -3.39
N ASP A 81 9.76 8.79 -4.52
CA ASP A 81 9.25 9.60 -5.60
C ASP A 81 9.19 8.73 -6.85
N TYR A 82 8.01 8.61 -7.45
CA TYR A 82 7.88 8.12 -8.81
C TYR A 82 7.16 9.15 -9.65
N ASN A 83 7.80 9.62 -10.71
CA ASN A 83 7.23 10.60 -11.65
C ASN A 83 6.79 11.91 -10.99
N PHE A 84 7.30 12.25 -9.80
CA PHE A 84 7.03 13.53 -9.15
C PHE A 84 8.14 14.54 -9.48
N SER A 85 9.41 14.20 -9.23
CA SER A 85 10.55 15.06 -9.57
C SER A 85 11.00 14.92 -11.03
N TYR A 86 11.02 13.70 -11.56
CA TYR A 86 11.52 13.41 -12.92
C TYR A 86 10.61 12.44 -13.67
N PRO A 87 10.32 12.67 -14.96
CA PRO A 87 9.52 11.74 -15.76
C PRO A 87 10.15 10.36 -15.92
N ASN A 88 9.35 9.32 -15.70
CA ASN A 88 9.68 7.89 -15.74
C ASN A 88 10.88 7.51 -14.88
N LYS A 89 10.97 8.08 -13.67
CA LYS A 89 12.02 7.80 -12.71
C LYS A 89 11.45 7.47 -11.35
N PHE A 90 11.94 6.38 -10.78
CA PHE A 90 11.74 6.06 -9.38
C PHE A 90 12.99 6.48 -8.61
N GLU A 91 12.79 7.32 -7.61
CA GLU A 91 13.82 7.85 -6.74
C GLU A 91 13.52 7.47 -5.29
N ILE A 92 14.57 7.06 -4.59
CA ILE A 92 14.60 6.98 -3.13
C ILE A 92 15.61 8.04 -2.68
N CYS A 93 15.15 8.98 -1.87
CA CYS A 93 15.98 10.08 -1.37
C CYS A 93 15.96 10.11 0.15
N TYR A 94 17.13 9.93 0.76
CA TYR A 94 17.35 10.33 2.14
C TYR A 94 17.64 11.84 2.15
N TYR A 95 16.98 12.57 3.04
CA TYR A 95 17.26 13.98 3.26
C TYR A 95 17.67 14.24 4.70
N ASP A 96 18.57 15.21 4.87
CA ASP A 96 18.93 15.81 6.14
C ASP A 96 18.85 17.33 6.00
N LEU A 97 18.02 17.96 6.82
CA LEU A 97 17.75 19.40 6.81
C LEU A 97 18.38 20.13 8.01
N ARG A 98 19.05 19.42 8.91
CA ARG A 98 19.52 19.96 10.20
C ARG A 98 20.60 21.02 10.03
N ASP A 99 21.53 20.78 9.11
CA ASP A 99 22.70 21.65 8.85
C ASP A 99 22.72 22.15 7.38
N GLY A 100 21.55 22.46 6.84
CA GLY A 100 21.36 22.74 5.41
C GLY A 100 20.76 21.54 4.69
N ILE A 101 20.72 21.57 3.35
CA ILE A 101 20.09 20.49 2.57
C ILE A 101 21.17 19.48 2.15
N GLU A 102 21.19 18.33 2.80
CA GLU A 102 21.92 17.15 2.32
C GLU A 102 20.94 16.12 1.77
N GLN A 103 21.28 15.53 0.61
CA GLN A 103 20.46 14.51 -0.03
C GLN A 103 21.31 13.35 -0.55
N ILE A 104 20.91 12.13 -0.20
CA ILE A 104 21.47 10.90 -0.78
C ILE A 104 20.37 10.29 -1.65
N ARG A 105 20.60 10.32 -2.97
CA ARG A 105 19.59 10.02 -3.99
C ARG A 105 19.96 8.75 -4.74
N THR A 106 19.03 7.79 -4.79
CA THR A 106 19.17 6.56 -5.57
C THR A 106 18.06 6.51 -6.62
N TYR A 107 18.44 6.37 -7.89
CA TYR A 107 17.51 6.22 -9.00
C TYR A 107 17.48 4.77 -9.48
N LEU A 108 16.27 4.23 -9.65
CA LEU A 108 16.00 2.88 -10.14
C LEU A 108 15.29 2.92 -11.49
#